data_AF-A0A1F5K8D0-F1
#
_entry.id   AF-A0A1F5K8D0-F1
#
_cell.length_a   1.000
_cell.length_b   1.000
_cell.length_c   1.000
_cell.angle_alpha   90.00
_cell.angle_beta   90.00
_cell.angle_gamma   90.00
#
_symmetry.space_group_name_H-M   'P 1'
#
loop_
_entity.id
_entity.type
_entity.pdbx_description
1 polymer ?
#
loop_
_entity_poly.entity_id
_entity_poly.type
_entity_poly.pdbx_seq_one_letter_code
_entity_poly.pdbx_strand_id
1 'polypeptide(L)'
;MKTKFTLLFLISLLSLVLFPTPSTLAQSCPSVGAGTSRIQLENGFLTVRDSQGQANTKFQASDKCIIGAPASVPQFSIPTYAEMKSLYITQNKLVEPTPGPQTFTNSQPHLSQNTAYLYTIDQTDTDTGNLTVDQNFKVPKGATVVVFVDGDLTINDNIGDEKDSGVIFVVQKEVRVTPSVTSVNAFIITHGGFCSSYASGSCISSVGKLTINGSVISFSSDPLKQPQFKRTNGLNVDPSEEIIYQPKYLVLLKNTFAKTLQIWSEIQ
;
A
#
# COMPACT_ATOMS: atom_id res chain seq x y z
N MET A 1 14.41 -25.97 41.61
CA MET A 1 13.05 -25.48 41.31
C MET A 1 12.83 -23.98 41.63
N LYS A 2 13.87 -23.19 42.00
CA LYS A 2 13.73 -21.74 42.32
C LYS A 2 14.15 -20.78 41.19
N THR A 3 14.86 -21.25 40.18
CA THR A 3 15.42 -20.42 39.09
C THR A 3 14.48 -20.18 37.90
N LYS A 4 13.40 -20.96 37.75
CA LYS A 4 12.42 -20.77 36.66
C LYS A 4 11.39 -19.67 36.96
N PHE A 5 11.20 -19.29 38.22
CA PHE A 5 10.18 -18.31 38.62
C PHE A 5 10.66 -16.86 38.44
N THR A 6 11.95 -16.60 38.61
CA THR A 6 12.55 -15.27 38.43
C THR A 6 12.66 -14.84 36.97
N LEU A 7 12.85 -15.77 36.04
CA LEU A 7 12.94 -15.46 34.60
C LEU A 7 11.59 -15.03 34.02
N LEU A 8 10.49 -15.65 34.46
CA LEU A 8 9.12 -15.30 34.03
C LEU A 8 8.70 -13.92 34.53
N PHE A 9 9.15 -13.51 35.72
CA PHE A 9 8.87 -12.18 36.25
C PHE A 9 9.63 -11.07 35.50
N LEU A 10 10.86 -11.34 35.05
CA LEU A 10 11.66 -10.38 34.29
C LEU A 10 11.11 -10.16 32.87
N ILE A 11 10.60 -11.22 32.22
CA ILE A 11 9.99 -11.14 30.88
C ILE A 11 8.65 -10.39 30.93
N SER A 12 7.88 -10.54 32.02
CA SER A 12 6.64 -9.78 32.22
C SER A 12 6.88 -8.29 32.51
N LEU A 13 8.04 -7.92 33.07
CA LEU A 13 8.36 -6.52 33.36
C LEU A 13 8.88 -5.79 32.11
N LEU A 14 9.57 -6.50 31.20
CA LEU A 14 10.14 -5.91 29.99
C LEU A 14 9.10 -5.67 28.89
N SER A 15 7.99 -6.41 28.88
CA SER A 15 6.87 -6.19 27.94
C SER A 15 6.04 -4.94 28.25
N LEU A 16 6.16 -4.35 29.45
CA LEU A 16 5.45 -3.12 29.82
C LEU A 16 6.10 -1.83 29.29
N VAL A 17 7.33 -1.89 28.76
CA VAL A 17 8.11 -0.69 28.39
C VAL A 17 8.18 -0.45 26.87
N LEU A 18 7.64 -1.36 26.05
CA LEU A 18 7.75 -1.31 24.58
C LEU A 18 6.44 -1.04 23.84
N PHE A 19 5.33 -0.81 24.55
CA PHE A 19 4.12 -0.33 23.90
C PHE A 19 4.11 1.21 23.90
N PRO A 20 3.89 1.86 22.75
CA PRO A 20 3.74 3.31 22.70
C PRO A 20 2.61 3.71 23.65
N THR A 21 2.90 4.59 24.60
CA THR A 21 1.88 5.15 25.48
C THR A 21 0.81 5.79 24.59
N PRO A 22 -0.46 5.41 24.72
CA PRO A 22 -1.54 6.04 23.97
C PRO A 22 -1.53 7.54 24.24
N SER A 23 -1.72 8.34 23.19
CA SER A 23 -1.81 9.80 23.29
C SER A 23 -2.79 10.20 24.39
N THR A 24 -2.38 11.10 25.28
CA THR A 24 -3.12 11.60 26.45
C THR A 24 -4.38 12.41 26.12
N LEU A 25 -4.88 12.33 24.88
CA LEU A 25 -6.04 13.08 24.40
C LEU A 25 -7.39 12.41 24.73
N ALA A 26 -7.38 11.18 25.27
CA ALA A 26 -8.60 10.50 25.71
C ALA A 26 -8.79 10.64 27.23
N GLN A 27 -8.98 11.87 27.72
CA GLN A 27 -9.41 12.08 29.10
C GLN A 27 -10.92 11.78 29.18
N SER A 28 -11.31 10.81 30.02
CA SER A 28 -12.72 10.44 30.21
C SER A 28 -13.51 11.67 30.67
N CYS A 29 -14.59 12.04 29.97
CA CYS A 29 -15.44 13.15 30.42
C CYS A 29 -15.92 12.88 31.86
N PRO A 30 -15.67 13.80 32.82
CA PRO A 30 -16.13 13.60 34.18
C PRO A 30 -17.67 13.59 34.21
N SER A 31 -18.23 12.71 35.03
CA SER A 31 -19.68 12.64 35.25
C SER A 31 -20.13 13.86 36.08
N VAL A 32 -20.40 15.00 35.44
CA VAL A 32 -20.88 16.18 36.19
C VAL A 32 -21.85 17.07 35.40
N GLY A 33 -23.00 17.31 36.03
CA GLY A 33 -23.64 18.63 36.16
C GLY A 33 -24.24 19.29 34.91
N ALA A 34 -25.49 19.74 35.04
CA ALA A 34 -26.13 20.66 34.11
C ALA A 34 -25.32 21.97 34.02
N GLY A 35 -24.50 22.14 32.98
CA GLY A 35 -23.73 23.37 32.79
C GLY A 35 -22.53 23.29 31.84
N THR A 36 -22.03 22.10 31.50
CA THR A 36 -20.98 21.96 30.49
C THR A 36 -21.58 22.01 29.08
N SER A 37 -21.03 22.85 28.21
CA SER A 37 -21.46 22.98 26.80
C SER A 37 -21.26 21.65 26.09
N ARG A 38 -22.37 20.96 25.76
CA ARG A 38 -22.33 19.69 25.02
C ARG A 38 -22.43 19.99 23.53
N ILE A 39 -21.47 19.51 22.76
CA ILE A 39 -21.60 19.45 21.30
C ILE A 39 -22.09 18.03 20.99
N GLN A 40 -23.36 17.93 20.57
CA GLN A 40 -23.86 16.70 19.94
C GLN A 40 -23.37 16.71 18.50
N LEU A 41 -22.58 15.70 18.14
CA LEU A 41 -22.23 15.47 16.75
C LEU A 41 -23.38 14.71 16.09
N GLU A 42 -23.87 15.20 14.96
CA GLU A 42 -24.69 14.37 14.07
C GLU A 42 -23.79 13.27 13.51
N ASN A 43 -24.14 12.02 13.81
CA ASN A 43 -23.77 10.80 13.12
C ASN A 43 -22.32 10.72 12.59
N GLY A 44 -21.39 10.37 13.47
CA GLY A 44 -20.28 9.49 13.08
C GLY A 44 -19.15 10.10 12.24
N PHE A 45 -18.83 11.38 12.37
CA PHE A 45 -17.63 11.93 11.71
C PHE A 45 -16.38 11.97 12.60
N LEU A 46 -16.52 11.70 13.91
CA LEU A 46 -15.39 11.71 14.85
C LEU A 46 -15.54 10.56 15.85
N THR A 47 -14.61 9.60 15.79
CA THR A 47 -14.44 8.55 16.81
C THR A 47 -12.99 8.60 17.29
N VAL A 48 -12.79 8.71 18.60
CA VAL A 48 -11.46 8.67 19.23
C VAL A 48 -11.31 7.29 19.87
N ARG A 49 -10.13 6.67 19.75
CA ARG A 49 -9.85 5.42 20.48
C ARG A 49 -9.30 5.75 21.87
N ASP A 50 -9.74 5.01 22.88
CA ASP A 50 -9.18 5.11 24.21
C ASP A 50 -7.79 4.44 24.30
N SER A 51 -7.20 4.49 25.49
CA SER A 51 -5.90 3.87 25.78
C SER A 51 -5.86 2.35 25.63
N GLN A 52 -7.01 1.70 25.44
CA GLN A 52 -7.17 0.26 25.23
C GLN A 52 -7.52 -0.04 23.77
N GLY A 53 -7.53 0.97 22.89
CA GLY A 53 -7.83 0.84 21.47
C GLY A 53 -9.32 0.70 21.17
N GLN A 54 -10.21 0.83 22.17
CA GLN A 54 -11.65 0.76 21.96
C GLN A 54 -12.21 2.10 21.48
N ALA A 55 -13.21 2.04 20.61
CA ALA A 55 -13.91 3.24 20.15
C ALA A 55 -14.61 3.92 21.34
N ASN A 56 -14.16 5.12 21.68
CA ASN A 56 -14.74 5.91 22.75
C ASN A 56 -15.67 6.99 22.15
N THR A 57 -16.88 7.05 22.70
CA THR A 57 -17.96 7.96 22.31
C THR A 57 -17.91 9.30 23.05
N LYS A 58 -16.93 9.45 23.95
CA LYS A 58 -16.77 10.60 24.84
C LYS A 58 -15.30 11.00 24.89
N PHE A 59 -14.98 12.19 24.41
CA PHE A 59 -13.65 12.77 24.58
C PHE A 59 -13.74 14.28 24.84
N GLN A 60 -12.78 14.78 25.61
CA GLN A 60 -12.68 16.19 25.97
C GLN A 60 -11.80 16.93 24.96
N ALA A 61 -12.33 17.99 24.38
CA ALA A 61 -11.57 18.91 23.54
C ALA A 61 -11.82 20.33 24.02
N SER A 62 -10.77 21.04 24.45
CA SER A 62 -10.82 22.45 24.87
C SER A 62 -11.98 22.75 25.83
N ASP A 63 -12.05 22.02 26.94
CA ASP A 63 -13.06 22.13 28.01
C ASP A 63 -14.52 21.83 27.61
N LYS A 64 -14.75 21.29 26.41
CA LYS A 64 -16.05 20.80 25.96
C LYS A 64 -16.05 19.28 25.89
N CYS A 65 -17.11 18.66 26.40
CA CYS A 65 -17.33 17.22 26.24
C CYS A 65 -18.12 16.99 24.95
N ILE A 66 -17.50 16.27 24.03
CA ILE A 66 -18.12 15.83 22.78
C ILE A 66 -18.73 14.45 23.04
N ILE A 67 -20.02 14.29 22.78
CA ILE A 67 -20.77 13.05 22.98
C ILE A 67 -21.50 12.71 21.68
N GLY A 68 -21.27 11.53 21.13
CA GLY A 68 -21.94 11.06 19.92
C GLY A 68 -21.89 9.53 19.78
N ALA A 69 -22.81 8.96 19.00
CA ALA A 69 -22.69 7.55 18.61
C ALA A 69 -21.35 7.35 17.88
N PRO A 70 -20.63 6.25 18.16
CA PRO A 70 -19.36 6.03 17.48
C PRO A 70 -19.64 5.89 15.99
N ALA A 71 -18.86 6.57 15.17
CA ALA A 71 -18.81 6.22 13.76
C ALA A 71 -18.44 4.74 13.69
N SER A 72 -19.29 3.92 13.08
CA SER A 72 -18.83 2.65 12.53
C SER A 72 -17.89 3.05 11.39
N VAL A 73 -16.62 3.27 11.72
CA VAL A 73 -15.58 3.36 10.71
C VAL A 73 -15.53 1.94 10.15
N PRO A 74 -16.00 1.70 8.91
CA PRO A 74 -15.91 0.38 8.34
C PRO A 74 -14.46 -0.04 8.44
N GLN A 75 -14.21 -1.22 9.03
CA GLN A 75 -12.87 -1.74 9.11
C GLN A 75 -12.36 -1.90 7.69
N PHE A 76 -11.40 -1.06 7.29
CA PHE A 76 -10.81 -1.14 5.97
C PHE A 76 -9.81 -2.30 5.98
N SER A 77 -10.13 -3.36 5.26
CA SER A 77 -9.16 -4.39 4.93
C SER A 77 -8.55 -4.07 3.59
N ILE A 78 -7.22 -4.10 3.51
CA ILE A 78 -6.54 -4.04 2.23
C ILE A 78 -6.65 -5.45 1.62
N PRO A 79 -7.19 -5.61 0.40
CA PRO A 79 -7.34 -6.92 -0.21
C PRO A 79 -5.95 -7.54 -0.47
N THR A 80 -5.86 -8.86 -0.36
CA THR A 80 -4.71 -9.65 -0.74
C THR A 80 -4.51 -9.67 -2.27
N TYR A 81 -3.34 -10.09 -2.74
CA TYR A 81 -3.08 -10.30 -4.17
C TYR A 81 -4.16 -11.16 -4.83
N ALA A 82 -4.48 -12.32 -4.24
CA ALA A 82 -5.47 -13.24 -4.78
C ALA A 82 -6.87 -12.61 -4.84
N GLU A 83 -7.25 -11.83 -3.82
CA GLU A 83 -8.52 -11.10 -3.80
C GLU A 83 -8.54 -10.01 -4.87
N MET A 84 -7.46 -9.22 -5.01
CA MET A 84 -7.36 -8.22 -6.08
C MET A 84 -7.43 -8.87 -7.46
N LYS A 85 -6.65 -9.93 -7.70
CA LYS A 85 -6.65 -10.65 -8.98
C LYS A 85 -8.03 -11.24 -9.29
N SER A 86 -8.67 -11.92 -8.33
CA SER A 86 -10.01 -12.48 -8.53
C SER A 86 -11.05 -11.40 -8.86
N LEU A 87 -11.01 -10.27 -8.16
CA LEU A 87 -11.95 -9.18 -8.34
C LEU A 87 -11.84 -8.50 -9.71
N TYR A 88 -10.61 -8.28 -10.20
CA TYR A 88 -10.39 -7.51 -11.43
C TYR A 88 -10.24 -8.38 -12.67
N ILE A 89 -9.66 -9.58 -12.52
CA ILE A 89 -9.43 -10.51 -13.64
C ILE A 89 -10.59 -11.47 -13.77
N THR A 90 -10.89 -12.23 -12.71
CA THR A 90 -11.87 -13.33 -12.79
C THR A 90 -13.31 -12.83 -12.84
N GLN A 91 -13.64 -11.74 -12.13
CA GLN A 91 -14.99 -11.19 -12.09
C GLN A 91 -15.23 -10.09 -13.14
N ASN A 92 -14.21 -9.72 -13.93
CA ASN A 92 -14.26 -8.70 -14.99
C ASN A 92 -15.01 -7.41 -14.60
N LYS A 93 -14.83 -6.94 -13.36
CA LYS A 93 -15.54 -5.76 -12.80
C LYS A 93 -15.02 -4.41 -13.31
N LEU A 94 -14.38 -4.38 -14.47
CA LEU A 94 -13.90 -3.14 -15.06
C LEU A 94 -15.08 -2.33 -15.59
N VAL A 95 -15.02 -1.01 -15.38
CA VAL A 95 -15.94 -0.06 -16.00
C VAL A 95 -15.66 -0.06 -17.50
N GLU A 96 -16.70 -0.26 -18.31
CA GLU A 96 -16.62 -0.18 -19.78
C GLU A 96 -16.08 1.19 -20.25
N PRO A 97 -15.38 1.27 -21.41
CA PRO A 97 -15.08 0.22 -22.38
C PRO A 97 -13.59 -0.16 -22.29
N THR A 98 -13.23 -0.94 -21.27
CA THR A 98 -11.88 -1.51 -21.19
C THR A 98 -11.88 -2.83 -21.97
N PRO A 99 -10.96 -3.04 -22.94
CA PRO A 99 -10.76 -4.38 -23.49
C PRO A 99 -10.47 -5.35 -22.35
N GLY A 100 -11.07 -6.55 -22.41
CA GLY A 100 -10.94 -7.55 -21.34
C GLY A 100 -9.48 -7.86 -20.99
N PRO A 101 -9.24 -8.48 -19.82
CA PRO A 101 -7.88 -8.75 -19.35
C PRO A 101 -7.07 -9.50 -20.40
N GLN A 102 -5.86 -9.01 -20.71
CA GLN A 102 -4.93 -9.72 -21.59
C GLN A 102 -3.89 -10.45 -20.76
N THR A 103 -3.75 -11.75 -21.00
CA THR A 103 -2.81 -12.62 -20.29
C THR A 103 -1.56 -12.83 -21.12
N PHE A 104 -0.41 -12.67 -20.49
CA PHE A 104 0.91 -12.89 -21.05
C PHE A 104 1.70 -13.88 -20.17
N THR A 105 2.69 -14.53 -20.75
CA THR A 105 3.66 -15.37 -20.04
C THR A 105 5.06 -14.85 -20.34
N ASN A 106 5.84 -14.54 -19.30
CA ASN A 106 7.23 -14.01 -19.36
C ASN A 106 7.50 -12.92 -20.41
N SER A 107 6.49 -12.11 -20.74
CA SER A 107 6.59 -11.10 -21.78
C SER A 107 5.97 -9.80 -21.34
N GLN A 108 6.64 -8.71 -21.68
CA GLN A 108 6.17 -7.36 -21.43
C GLN A 108 4.93 -7.08 -22.30
N PRO A 109 3.84 -6.51 -21.73
CA PRO A 109 2.68 -6.12 -22.52
C PRO A 109 3.06 -5.05 -23.56
N HIS A 110 2.63 -5.24 -24.81
CA HIS A 110 2.73 -4.19 -25.81
C HIS A 110 1.57 -3.19 -25.65
N LEU A 111 1.90 -1.98 -25.18
CA LEU A 111 0.94 -0.89 -25.05
C LEU A 111 0.85 -0.11 -26.37
N SER A 112 -0.27 -0.23 -27.10
CA SER A 112 -0.43 0.42 -28.42
C SER A 112 -1.70 1.27 -28.56
N GLN A 113 -2.52 1.39 -27.53
CA GLN A 113 -3.84 2.04 -27.61
C GLN A 113 -4.11 3.02 -26.46
N ASN A 114 -5.00 3.98 -26.72
CA ASN A 114 -5.33 5.13 -25.86
C ASN A 114 -6.51 4.83 -24.89
N THR A 115 -6.42 3.70 -24.19
CA THR A 115 -7.49 3.20 -23.32
C THR A 115 -6.91 2.62 -22.04
N ALA A 116 -7.75 2.47 -21.01
CA ALA A 116 -7.36 1.72 -19.84
C ALA A 116 -7.17 0.25 -20.22
N TYR A 117 -6.12 -0.42 -19.72
CA TYR A 117 -5.86 -1.83 -19.97
C TYR A 117 -5.51 -2.56 -18.68
N LEU A 118 -6.00 -3.80 -18.60
CA LEU A 118 -5.69 -4.72 -17.55
C LEU A 118 -4.89 -5.90 -18.13
N TYR A 119 -3.72 -6.14 -17.55
CA TYR A 119 -2.81 -7.20 -17.96
C TYR A 119 -2.55 -8.17 -16.81
N THR A 120 -2.37 -9.44 -17.14
CA THR A 120 -1.86 -10.44 -16.19
C THR A 120 -0.64 -11.14 -16.75
N ILE A 121 0.34 -11.35 -15.88
CA ILE A 121 1.48 -12.22 -16.12
C ILE A 121 1.28 -13.44 -15.23
N ASP A 122 0.79 -14.52 -15.82
CA ASP A 122 0.31 -15.68 -15.07
C ASP A 122 1.42 -16.71 -14.87
N GLN A 123 1.45 -17.31 -13.68
CA GLN A 123 2.25 -18.50 -13.43
C GLN A 123 1.56 -19.72 -14.08
N THR A 124 2.34 -20.56 -14.76
CA THR A 124 1.88 -21.83 -15.34
C THR A 124 2.79 -22.98 -14.89
N ASP A 125 2.48 -24.21 -15.28
CA ASP A 125 3.32 -25.38 -14.92
C ASP A 125 4.76 -25.29 -15.45
N THR A 126 4.97 -24.52 -16.53
CA THR A 126 6.28 -24.35 -17.19
C THR A 126 6.87 -22.96 -17.00
N ASP A 127 6.14 -22.04 -16.36
CA ASP A 127 6.50 -20.64 -16.27
C ASP A 127 6.28 -20.09 -14.86
N THR A 128 7.28 -19.41 -14.32
CA THR A 128 7.24 -18.73 -13.02
C THR A 128 6.30 -17.52 -12.96
N GLY A 129 5.81 -17.01 -14.11
CA GLY A 129 4.94 -15.84 -14.17
C GLY A 129 5.68 -14.53 -13.88
N ASN A 130 6.97 -14.47 -14.20
CA ASN A 130 7.80 -13.32 -13.91
C ASN A 130 7.65 -12.26 -15.00
N LEU A 131 7.77 -10.99 -14.64
CA LEU A 131 7.81 -9.88 -15.58
C LEU A 131 9.18 -9.22 -15.53
N THR A 132 9.84 -9.13 -16.68
CA THR A 132 11.00 -8.25 -16.85
C THR A 132 10.59 -7.08 -17.72
N VAL A 133 10.79 -5.88 -17.18
CA VAL A 133 10.65 -4.62 -17.92
C VAL A 133 12.01 -4.28 -18.52
N ASP A 134 12.14 -4.60 -19.81
CA ASP A 134 13.32 -4.39 -20.63
C ASP A 134 12.98 -3.39 -21.74
N GLN A 135 13.86 -2.40 -21.97
CA GLN A 135 13.69 -1.32 -22.94
C GLN A 135 12.56 -0.35 -22.55
N ASN A 136 12.89 0.92 -22.31
CA ASN A 136 12.00 2.06 -21.98
C ASN A 136 10.51 1.74 -22.12
N PHE A 137 9.90 1.16 -21.09
CA PHE A 137 8.47 0.85 -21.06
C PHE A 137 7.73 2.17 -21.00
N LYS A 138 6.89 2.44 -22.02
CA LYS A 138 6.17 3.70 -22.15
C LYS A 138 4.68 3.47 -22.16
N VAL A 139 3.99 4.12 -21.22
CA VAL A 139 2.53 4.15 -21.19
C VAL A 139 2.03 5.21 -22.17
N PRO A 140 1.21 4.87 -23.18
CA PRO A 140 0.65 5.83 -24.12
C PRO A 140 -0.06 6.97 -23.40
N LYS A 141 -0.01 8.17 -23.98
CA LYS A 141 -0.74 9.35 -23.46
C LYS A 141 -2.20 9.01 -23.19
N GLY A 142 -2.72 9.40 -22.02
CA GLY A 142 -4.12 9.15 -21.64
C GLY A 142 -4.44 7.70 -21.25
N ALA A 143 -3.51 6.75 -21.44
CA ALA A 143 -3.73 5.37 -21.07
C ALA A 143 -3.46 5.12 -19.58
N THR A 144 -4.27 4.23 -19.01
CA THR A 144 -4.11 3.74 -17.64
C THR A 144 -3.88 2.25 -17.69
N VAL A 145 -2.76 1.79 -17.17
CA VAL A 145 -2.42 0.38 -17.27
C VAL A 145 -2.31 -0.22 -15.89
N VAL A 146 -2.97 -1.35 -15.67
CA VAL A 146 -2.83 -2.15 -14.45
C VAL A 146 -2.26 -3.50 -14.85
N VAL A 147 -1.15 -3.89 -14.24
CA VAL A 147 -0.46 -5.15 -14.53
C VAL A 147 -0.38 -5.98 -13.26
N PHE A 148 -1.03 -7.15 -13.29
CA PHE A 148 -0.90 -8.16 -12.25
C PHE A 148 0.24 -9.11 -12.61
N VAL A 149 1.14 -9.40 -11.67
CA VAL A 149 2.30 -10.27 -11.86
C VAL A 149 2.30 -11.34 -10.77
N ASP A 150 2.11 -12.61 -11.14
CA ASP A 150 2.12 -13.75 -10.20
C ASP A 150 3.54 -14.07 -9.69
N GLY A 151 4.55 -13.76 -10.50
CA GLY A 151 5.95 -13.93 -10.20
C GLY A 151 6.62 -12.68 -9.61
N ASP A 152 7.93 -12.61 -9.83
CA ASP A 152 8.75 -11.43 -9.54
C ASP A 152 8.63 -10.39 -10.66
N LEU A 153 8.72 -9.11 -10.31
CA LEU A 153 8.88 -8.00 -11.24
C LEU A 153 10.33 -7.51 -11.22
N THR A 154 11.00 -7.55 -12.36
CA THR A 154 12.35 -6.98 -12.53
C THR A 154 12.27 -5.78 -13.46
N ILE A 155 12.76 -4.62 -13.02
CA ILE A 155 12.81 -3.38 -13.77
C ILE A 155 14.27 -3.13 -14.15
N ASN A 156 14.62 -3.36 -15.41
CA ASN A 156 15.99 -3.23 -15.92
C ASN A 156 16.24 -1.89 -16.62
N ASP A 157 15.17 -1.22 -17.06
CA ASP A 157 15.21 0.08 -17.74
C ASP A 157 14.15 1.04 -17.16
N ASN A 158 14.28 2.32 -17.49
CA ASN A 158 13.36 3.35 -17.04
C ASN A 158 11.93 3.06 -17.47
N ILE A 159 10.99 3.37 -16.57
CA ILE A 159 9.57 3.35 -16.87
C ILE A 159 9.14 4.80 -17.08
N GLY A 160 8.81 5.10 -18.33
CA GLY A 160 8.32 6.41 -18.74
C GLY A 160 6.80 6.42 -18.83
N ASP A 161 6.24 7.60 -18.63
CA ASP A 161 4.86 7.88 -18.95
C ASP A 161 4.74 9.22 -19.68
N GLU A 162 3.65 9.35 -20.41
CA GLU A 162 3.27 10.58 -21.08
C GLU A 162 2.35 11.38 -20.15
N LYS A 163 2.04 12.61 -20.55
CA LYS A 163 1.09 13.43 -19.80
C LYS A 163 -0.26 12.70 -19.66
N ASP A 164 -0.83 12.73 -18.47
CA ASP A 164 -2.13 12.12 -18.14
C ASP A 164 -2.19 10.59 -18.34
N SER A 165 -1.04 9.90 -18.36
CA SER A 165 -0.97 8.43 -18.31
C SER A 165 -0.34 7.93 -17.01
N GLY A 166 -0.49 6.62 -16.76
CA GLY A 166 0.10 5.97 -15.59
C GLY A 166 -0.03 4.45 -15.63
N VAL A 167 0.93 3.77 -15.01
CA VAL A 167 0.91 2.32 -14.79
C VAL A 167 0.89 1.97 -13.31
N ILE A 168 0.11 0.95 -12.97
CA ILE A 168 0.03 0.33 -11.65
C ILE A 168 0.51 -1.12 -11.80
N PHE A 169 1.54 -1.50 -11.04
CA PHE A 169 1.97 -2.88 -10.91
C PHE A 169 1.44 -3.47 -9.61
N VAL A 170 0.80 -4.62 -9.68
CA VAL A 170 0.37 -5.41 -8.53
C VAL A 170 1.12 -6.74 -8.60
N VAL A 171 2.09 -6.93 -7.72
CA VAL A 171 3.08 -8.01 -7.79
C VAL A 171 2.93 -8.95 -6.60
N GLN A 172 2.79 -10.24 -6.86
CA GLN A 172 2.64 -11.24 -5.81
C GLN A 172 3.95 -11.48 -5.05
N LYS A 173 5.09 -11.51 -5.75
CA LYS A 173 6.41 -11.75 -5.17
C LYS A 173 7.25 -10.48 -5.14
N GLU A 174 8.54 -10.57 -5.43
CA GLU A 174 9.49 -9.47 -5.21
C GLU A 174 9.53 -8.49 -6.38
N VAL A 175 9.83 -7.23 -6.06
CA VAL A 175 10.13 -6.18 -7.04
C VAL A 175 11.62 -5.84 -6.96
N ARG A 176 12.30 -5.91 -8.10
CA ARG A 176 13.75 -5.73 -8.23
C ARG A 176 14.04 -4.64 -9.25
N VAL A 177 14.70 -3.56 -8.85
CA VAL A 177 15.09 -2.45 -9.72
C VAL A 177 16.60 -2.48 -9.90
N THR A 178 17.09 -2.52 -11.13
CA THR A 178 18.55 -2.54 -11.36
C THR A 178 19.18 -1.16 -11.12
N PRO A 179 20.49 -1.09 -10.83
CA PRO A 179 21.18 0.17 -10.61
C PRO A 179 21.15 1.15 -11.80
N SER A 180 20.99 0.64 -13.04
CA SER A 180 20.96 1.46 -14.26
C SER A 180 19.68 2.29 -14.41
N VAL A 181 18.59 1.88 -13.76
CA VAL A 181 17.31 2.60 -13.78
C VAL A 181 17.44 3.89 -12.99
N THR A 182 17.10 5.03 -13.56
CA THR A 182 17.14 6.34 -12.90
C THR A 182 15.76 6.92 -12.64
N SER A 183 14.73 6.46 -13.37
CA SER A 183 13.35 6.94 -13.26
C SER A 183 12.35 5.81 -13.40
N VAL A 184 11.37 5.77 -12.50
CA VAL A 184 10.23 4.85 -12.54
C VAL A 184 8.94 5.62 -12.35
N ASN A 185 8.14 5.74 -13.42
CA ASN A 185 6.84 6.41 -13.36
C ASN A 185 5.74 5.35 -13.20
N ALA A 186 5.56 4.87 -11.96
CA ALA A 186 4.64 3.80 -11.66
C ALA A 186 4.14 3.82 -10.21
N PHE A 187 2.95 3.29 -10.00
CA PHE A 187 2.47 2.90 -8.68
C PHE A 187 2.68 1.40 -8.48
N ILE A 188 3.51 1.02 -7.52
CA ILE A 188 3.93 -0.36 -7.30
C ILE A 188 3.33 -0.85 -5.99
N ILE A 189 2.58 -1.94 -6.08
CA ILE A 189 2.05 -2.69 -4.94
C ILE A 189 2.66 -4.08 -5.00
N THR A 190 3.34 -4.50 -3.94
CA THR A 190 3.96 -5.82 -3.84
C THR A 190 3.56 -6.55 -2.56
N HIS A 191 3.32 -7.85 -2.65
CA HIS A 191 3.16 -8.74 -1.49
C HIS A 191 4.48 -9.40 -1.05
N GLY A 192 5.56 -9.17 -1.81
CA GLY A 192 6.92 -9.51 -1.45
C GLY A 192 7.75 -8.28 -1.09
N GLY A 193 9.07 -8.43 -1.18
CA GLY A 193 10.01 -7.35 -0.93
C GLY A 193 10.21 -6.43 -2.11
N PHE A 194 10.75 -5.25 -1.84
CA PHE A 194 11.16 -4.28 -2.85
C PHE A 194 12.67 -4.05 -2.70
N CYS A 195 13.41 -4.08 -3.79
CA CYS A 195 14.83 -3.73 -3.82
C CYS A 195 15.08 -2.68 -4.90
N SER A 196 15.60 -1.51 -4.50
CA SER A 196 15.88 -0.38 -5.40
C SER A 196 17.19 -0.50 -6.20
N SER A 197 18.02 -1.47 -5.84
CA SER A 197 19.34 -1.72 -6.45
C SER A 197 19.67 -3.21 -6.42
N TYR A 198 19.04 -3.95 -7.32
CA TYR A 198 19.21 -5.38 -7.47
C TYR A 198 20.29 -5.70 -8.50
N ALA A 199 21.32 -6.42 -8.08
CA ALA A 199 22.34 -6.95 -8.99
C ALA A 199 22.96 -8.22 -8.41
N SER A 200 23.44 -9.10 -9.28
CA SER A 200 24.15 -10.33 -8.90
C SER A 200 23.38 -11.19 -7.88
N GLY A 201 22.05 -11.26 -8.00
CA GLY A 201 21.21 -12.10 -7.15
C GLY A 201 20.86 -11.52 -5.77
N SER A 202 21.19 -10.25 -5.50
CA SER A 202 20.95 -9.64 -4.19
C SER A 202 20.67 -8.14 -4.27
N CYS A 203 20.16 -7.57 -3.18
CA CYS A 203 20.04 -6.13 -3.04
C CYS A 203 21.36 -5.52 -2.58
N ILE A 204 22.03 -4.81 -3.48
CA ILE A 204 23.37 -4.27 -3.27
C ILE A 204 23.33 -2.77 -3.02
N SER A 205 24.40 -2.24 -2.41
CA SER A 205 24.60 -0.79 -2.38
C SER A 205 25.17 -0.31 -3.71
N SER A 206 24.56 0.70 -4.32
CA SER A 206 25.03 1.27 -5.58
C SER A 206 25.04 2.79 -5.56
N VAL A 207 25.87 3.39 -6.40
CA VAL A 207 25.88 4.84 -6.63
C VAL A 207 24.89 5.18 -7.73
N GLY A 208 24.08 6.22 -7.52
CA GLY A 208 23.15 6.74 -8.53
C GLY A 208 21.80 7.09 -7.94
N LYS A 209 21.10 8.07 -8.54
CA LYS A 209 19.78 8.51 -8.09
C LYS A 209 18.67 7.65 -8.69
N LEU A 210 17.68 7.26 -7.89
CA LEU A 210 16.40 6.75 -8.37
C LEU A 210 15.29 7.74 -8.05
N THR A 211 14.50 8.11 -9.05
CA THR A 211 13.27 8.87 -8.85
C THR A 211 12.08 7.99 -9.18
N ILE A 212 11.19 7.78 -8.21
CA ILE A 212 9.93 7.06 -8.41
C ILE A 212 8.81 8.09 -8.42
N ASN A 213 8.28 8.37 -9.60
CA ASN A 213 7.09 9.20 -9.78
C ASN A 213 5.85 8.32 -9.60
N GLY A 214 5.38 8.22 -8.36
CA GLY A 214 4.30 7.31 -7.97
C GLY A 214 4.44 6.87 -6.53
N SER A 215 4.38 5.57 -6.27
CA SER A 215 4.48 5.02 -4.91
C SER A 215 4.98 3.59 -4.93
N VAL A 216 5.57 3.15 -3.82
CA VAL A 216 5.87 1.75 -3.55
C VAL A 216 5.18 1.35 -2.26
N ILE A 217 4.35 0.33 -2.31
CA ILE A 217 3.68 -0.25 -1.15
C ILE A 217 4.05 -1.72 -1.08
N SER A 218 4.64 -2.15 0.03
CA SER A 218 4.92 -3.56 0.30
C SER A 218 4.06 -4.06 1.46
N PHE A 219 3.39 -5.18 1.23
CA PHE A 219 2.62 -5.92 2.23
C PHE A 219 3.34 -7.17 2.72
N SER A 220 4.67 -7.24 2.54
CA SER A 220 5.41 -8.40 3.00
C SER A 220 5.34 -8.51 4.52
N SER A 221 4.86 -9.66 5.01
CA SER A 221 4.90 -10.01 6.43
C SER A 221 6.26 -10.57 6.86
N ASP A 222 7.15 -10.86 5.91
CA ASP A 222 8.49 -11.38 6.18
C ASP A 222 9.44 -10.22 6.51
N PRO A 223 10.02 -10.16 7.72
CA PRO A 223 10.94 -9.10 8.10
C PRO A 223 12.21 -9.04 7.25
N LEU A 224 12.59 -10.14 6.58
CA LEU A 224 13.73 -10.18 5.66
C LEU A 224 13.41 -9.59 4.28
N LYS A 225 12.12 -9.39 3.99
CA LYS A 225 11.61 -8.87 2.71
C LYS A 225 10.96 -7.50 2.87
N GLN A 226 11.40 -6.72 3.85
CA GLN A 226 11.03 -5.31 3.92
C GLN A 226 11.59 -4.54 2.70
N PRO A 227 10.96 -3.44 2.28
CA PRO A 227 11.52 -2.57 1.25
C PRO A 227 12.96 -2.13 1.57
N GLN A 228 13.87 -2.40 0.64
CA GLN A 228 15.29 -2.09 0.73
C GLN A 228 15.63 -0.97 -0.27
N PHE A 229 15.92 0.20 0.30
CA PHE A 229 16.44 1.36 -0.39
C PHE A 229 17.96 1.41 -0.17
N LYS A 230 18.72 1.05 -1.21
CA LYS A 230 20.18 0.80 -1.12
C LYS A 230 20.99 1.69 -2.05
N ARG A 231 20.41 2.77 -2.58
CA ARG A 231 21.17 3.71 -3.40
C ARG A 231 21.88 4.75 -2.55
N THR A 232 22.98 5.24 -3.06
CA THR A 232 23.82 6.25 -2.41
C THR A 232 24.16 7.37 -3.38
N ASN A 233 24.22 8.58 -2.85
CA ASN A 233 24.65 9.79 -3.54
C ASN A 233 25.92 10.26 -2.84
N GLY A 234 27.06 10.13 -3.50
CA GLY A 234 28.37 10.38 -2.90
C GLY A 234 28.57 11.82 -2.40
N LEU A 235 27.71 12.77 -2.78
CA LEU A 235 27.83 14.18 -2.42
C LEU A 235 26.81 14.66 -1.37
N ASN A 236 25.85 13.82 -0.96
CA ASN A 236 24.81 14.14 0.05
C ASN A 236 24.02 15.46 -0.17
N VAL A 237 24.05 16.03 -1.38
CA VAL A 237 23.31 17.26 -1.73
C VAL A 237 21.89 16.98 -2.22
N ASP A 238 21.66 15.79 -2.79
CA ASP A 238 20.35 15.33 -3.25
C ASP A 238 20.01 13.96 -2.64
N PRO A 239 18.72 13.65 -2.44
CA PRO A 239 18.31 12.31 -2.03
C PRO A 239 18.75 11.26 -3.05
N SER A 240 19.26 10.14 -2.55
CA SER A 240 19.71 9.01 -3.40
C SER A 240 18.51 8.26 -4.00
N GLU A 241 17.41 8.22 -3.25
CA GLU A 241 16.12 7.71 -3.69
C GLU A 241 15.05 8.74 -3.33
N GLU A 242 14.24 9.08 -4.32
CA GLU A 242 13.18 10.06 -4.18
C GLU A 242 11.86 9.44 -4.65
N ILE A 243 10.85 9.42 -3.80
CA ILE A 243 9.50 8.97 -4.16
C ILE A 243 8.60 10.21 -4.21
N ILE A 244 8.22 10.59 -5.41
CA ILE A 244 7.35 11.73 -5.67
C ILE A 244 5.95 11.20 -5.90
N TYR A 245 5.10 11.38 -4.90
CA TYR A 245 3.72 10.98 -5.00
C TYR A 245 2.98 11.77 -6.08
N GLN A 246 2.31 11.08 -7.00
CA GLN A 246 1.52 11.72 -8.06
C GLN A 246 0.02 11.47 -7.84
N PRO A 247 -0.79 12.51 -7.55
CA PRO A 247 -2.23 12.37 -7.31
C PRO A 247 -3.01 11.73 -8.45
N LYS A 248 -2.49 11.75 -9.69
CA LYS A 248 -3.12 11.04 -10.81
C LYS A 248 -3.36 9.57 -10.48
N TYR A 249 -2.44 8.91 -9.77
CA TYR A 249 -2.61 7.52 -9.35
C TYR A 249 -3.73 7.34 -8.32
N LEU A 250 -4.15 8.35 -7.55
CA LEU A 250 -5.36 8.23 -6.70
C LEU A 250 -6.62 8.14 -7.54
N VAL A 251 -6.70 8.91 -8.62
CA VAL A 251 -7.84 8.86 -9.53
C VAL A 251 -7.88 7.50 -10.22
N LEU A 252 -6.72 7.00 -10.65
CA LEU A 252 -6.60 5.65 -11.22
C LEU A 252 -6.98 4.58 -10.20
N LEU A 253 -6.40 4.62 -9.00
CA LEU A 253 -6.70 3.68 -7.93
C LEU A 253 -8.16 3.77 -7.48
N LYS A 254 -8.78 4.96 -7.49
CA LYS A 254 -10.20 5.11 -7.20
C LYS A 254 -11.05 4.46 -8.30
N ASN A 255 -10.77 4.75 -9.56
CA ASN A 255 -11.55 4.19 -10.67
C ASN A 255 -11.36 2.67 -10.80
N THR A 256 -10.17 2.16 -10.46
CA THR A 256 -9.85 0.73 -10.50
C THR A 256 -10.28 0.01 -9.23
N PHE A 257 -9.98 0.54 -8.04
CA PHE A 257 -10.13 -0.16 -6.75
C PHE A 257 -11.23 0.35 -5.83
N ALA A 258 -11.82 1.53 -6.06
CA ALA A 258 -12.87 2.02 -5.17
C ALA A 258 -14.16 1.24 -5.39
N LYS A 259 -14.69 0.70 -4.29
CA LYS A 259 -16.04 0.15 -4.20
C LYS A 259 -16.84 0.99 -3.22
N THR A 260 -18.10 1.25 -3.54
CA THR A 260 -19.12 1.53 -2.52
C THR A 260 -19.35 0.25 -1.73
N LEU A 261 -18.80 0.18 -0.50
CA LEU A 261 -19.14 -0.88 0.45
C LEU A 261 -20.59 -0.67 0.90
N GLN A 262 -21.55 -1.36 0.28
CA GLN A 262 -22.89 -1.53 0.84
C GLN A 262 -22.87 -2.79 1.71
N ILE A 263 -22.63 -2.60 3.00
CA ILE A 263 -22.73 -3.70 3.99
C ILE A 263 -24.20 -3.76 4.43
N TRP A 264 -24.92 -4.78 3.99
CA TRP A 264 -26.24 -5.10 4.52
C TRP A 264 -26.06 -6.15 5.62
N SER A 265 -26.43 -5.82 6.85
CA SER A 265 -26.60 -6.80 7.92
C SER A 265 -28.08 -6.88 8.25
N GLU A 266 -28.65 -8.08 8.14
CA GLU A 266 -29.97 -8.34 8.70
C GLU A 266 -29.83 -8.31 10.23
N ILE A 267 -30.64 -7.47 10.88
CA ILE A 267 -30.72 -7.39 12.33
C ILE A 267 -31.68 -8.50 12.75
N GLN A 268 -31.18 -9.56 13.38
CA GLN A 268 -31.98 -10.55 14.11
C GLN A 268 -32.22 -10.10 15.56
#